data_AF-A0A4V3PDK7-F1
#
_entry.id   AF-A0A4V3PDK7-F1
#
_cell.length_a   1.000
_cell.length_b   1.000
_cell.length_c   1.000
_cell.angle_alpha   90.00
_cell.angle_beta   90.00
_cell.angle_gamma   90.00
#
_symmetry.space_group_name_H-M   'P 1'
#
loop_
_entity.id
_entity.type
_entity.pdbx_description
1 polymer ?
#
loop_
_entity_poly.entity_id
_entity_poly.type
_entity_poly.pdbx_seq_one_letter_code
_entity_poly.pdbx_strand_id
1 'polypeptide(L)'
;WGWYRDAMFKVTVAGDDTDDDRVFALKPMNCPGHVQIFKHGLKSYRELPVKLAEFGNVHRYEPSGALHGLMRVRGFTQDDAHIFCTEEQLAAECLRINDLILSTYADFGFDEVSVKLSTRPDKRVGTDEAWDHAEAIMSNV
;
A
#
# COMPACT_ATOMS: atom_id res chain seq x y z
N TRP A 1 -12.98 5.17 0.21
CA TRP A 1 -14.04 5.13 1.24
C TRP A 1 -14.90 3.87 1.11
N GLY A 2 -15.70 3.68 0.04
CA GLY A 2 -16.67 2.57 -0.06
C GLY A 2 -16.11 1.12 0.03
N TRP A 3 -14.80 0.93 -0.07
CA TRP A 3 -14.15 -0.38 0.00
C TRP A 3 -13.58 -0.72 1.37
N TYR A 4 -13.11 0.28 2.11
CA TYR A 4 -12.36 0.11 3.36
C TYR A 4 -13.08 0.70 4.57
N ARG A 5 -14.26 1.31 4.38
CA ARG A 5 -14.99 2.03 5.43
C ARG A 5 -15.15 1.22 6.72
N ASP A 6 -15.55 -0.04 6.59
CA ASP A 6 -15.84 -0.91 7.73
C ASP A 6 -14.57 -1.34 8.49
N ALA A 7 -13.40 -1.15 7.87
CA ALA A 7 -12.09 -1.44 8.44
C ALA A 7 -11.31 -0.17 8.84
N MET A 8 -11.96 0.99 8.93
CA MET A 8 -11.32 2.27 9.25
C MET A 8 -11.85 2.89 10.54
N PHE A 9 -10.98 3.60 11.26
CA PHE A 9 -11.39 4.46 12.36
C PHE A 9 -11.89 5.80 11.84
N LYS A 10 -13.11 6.18 12.22
CA LYS A 10 -13.65 7.52 12.03
C LYS A 10 -13.13 8.43 13.13
N VAL A 11 -12.72 9.64 12.78
CA VAL A 11 -12.23 10.66 13.71
C VAL A 11 -13.07 11.93 13.53
N THR A 12 -13.46 12.55 14.64
CA THR A 12 -14.20 13.82 14.68
C THR A 12 -13.39 14.83 15.49
N VAL A 13 -13.74 16.12 15.36
CA VAL A 13 -13.15 17.17 16.20
C VAL A 13 -13.47 16.86 17.67
N ALA A 14 -12.48 17.05 18.55
CA ALA A 14 -12.56 16.65 19.95
C ALA A 14 -13.30 17.66 20.85
N GLY A 15 -13.50 18.89 20.38
CA GLY A 15 -14.18 19.93 21.15
C GLY A 15 -15.68 19.67 21.20
N ASP A 16 -16.28 19.78 22.39
CA ASP A 16 -17.70 19.52 22.60
C ASP A 16 -18.61 20.63 22.02
N ASP A 17 -18.08 21.86 21.87
CA ASP A 17 -18.80 23.06 21.39
C ASP A 17 -18.27 23.59 20.04
N THR A 18 -17.99 22.71 19.09
CA THR A 18 -17.51 23.10 17.75
C THR A 18 -18.60 22.94 16.69
N ASP A 19 -18.79 23.98 15.87
CA ASP A 19 -19.65 23.91 14.67
C ASP A 19 -19.00 23.14 13.50
N ASP A 20 -17.85 22.48 13.74
CA ASP A 20 -17.09 21.77 12.72
C ASP A 20 -17.51 20.30 12.62
N ASP A 21 -18.50 20.04 11.76
CA ASP A 21 -19.03 18.69 11.48
C ASP A 21 -18.13 17.83 10.58
N ARG A 22 -16.90 18.26 10.29
CA ARG A 22 -16.02 17.50 9.40
C ARG A 22 -15.64 16.15 10.00
N VAL A 23 -15.76 15.13 9.17
CA VAL A 23 -15.38 13.76 9.49
C VAL A 23 -14.05 13.43 8.83
N PHE A 24 -13.10 13.03 9.66
CA PHE A 24 -11.81 12.50 9.23
C PHE A 24 -11.77 10.99 9.41
N ALA A 25 -10.74 10.37 8.87
CA ALA A 25 -10.45 8.97 9.09
C ALA A 25 -8.97 8.79 9.38
N LEU A 26 -8.66 7.92 10.34
CA LEU A 26 -7.29 7.53 10.60
C LEU A 26 -6.81 6.65 9.44
N LYS A 27 -5.61 6.94 8.91
CA LYS A 27 -5.14 6.30 7.68
C LYS A 27 -4.96 4.77 7.88
N PRO A 28 -5.58 3.92 7.03
CA PRO A 28 -5.35 2.47 7.05
C PRO A 28 -4.18 2.02 6.15
N MET A 29 -3.64 2.95 5.35
CA MET A 29 -2.55 2.78 4.37
C MET A 29 -2.00 4.16 3.97
N ASN A 30 -0.78 4.23 3.42
CA ASN A 30 -0.13 5.50 3.06
C ASN A 30 -0.38 5.94 1.61
N CYS A 31 -0.82 5.03 0.74
CA CYS A 31 -0.93 5.24 -0.72
C CYS A 31 -1.59 6.57 -1.12
N PRO A 32 -2.77 6.96 -0.58
CA PRO A 32 -3.41 8.21 -0.97
C PRO A 32 -2.56 9.46 -0.68
N GLY A 33 -1.77 9.43 0.41
CA GLY A 33 -0.84 10.48 0.77
C GLY A 33 0.33 10.57 -0.20
N HIS A 34 0.93 9.43 -0.56
CA HIS A 34 2.03 9.37 -1.53
C HIS A 34 1.58 9.82 -2.93
N VAL A 35 0.34 9.54 -3.31
CA VAL A 35 -0.26 10.10 -4.54
C VAL A 35 -0.39 11.63 -4.45
N GLN A 36 -0.77 12.21 -3.30
CA GLN A 36 -0.78 13.67 -3.15
C GLN A 36 0.62 14.28 -3.27
N ILE A 37 1.64 13.61 -2.71
CA ILE A 37 3.05 14.04 -2.84
C ILE A 37 3.48 13.99 -4.30
N PHE A 38 3.18 12.90 -5.01
CA PHE A 38 3.52 12.78 -6.43
C PHE A 38 2.80 13.82 -7.30
N LYS A 39 1.53 14.13 -7.00
CA LYS A 39 0.76 15.18 -7.69
C LYS A 39 1.27 16.59 -7.39
N HIS A 40 2.07 16.78 -6.35
CA HIS A 40 2.61 18.08 -6.02
C HIS A 40 3.79 18.44 -6.93
N GLY A 41 3.65 19.56 -7.64
CA GLY A 41 4.63 20.04 -8.62
C GLY A 41 4.52 19.36 -9.98
N LEU A 42 5.32 19.86 -10.94
CA LEU A 42 5.43 19.25 -12.27
C LEU A 42 6.30 17.99 -12.19
N LYS A 43 6.00 17.00 -13.03
CA LYS A 43 6.78 15.76 -13.18
C LYS A 43 7.14 15.55 -14.64
N SER A 44 8.42 15.29 -14.91
CA SER A 44 8.90 14.88 -16.22
C SER A 44 9.05 13.36 -16.29
N TYR A 45 8.83 12.76 -17.46
CA TYR A 45 9.13 11.34 -17.67
C TYR A 45 10.60 11.00 -17.38
N ARG A 46 11.51 11.98 -17.50
CA ARG A 46 12.94 11.83 -17.21
C ARG A 46 13.24 11.65 -15.71
N GLU A 47 12.30 12.05 -14.85
CA GLU A 47 12.42 11.90 -13.40
C GLU A 47 11.87 10.54 -12.93
N LEU A 48 11.22 9.77 -13.82
CA LEU A 48 10.73 8.44 -13.51
C LEU A 48 11.87 7.41 -13.63
N PRO A 49 11.95 6.44 -12.70
CA PRO A 49 10.98 6.15 -11.64
C PRO A 49 11.16 7.04 -10.39
N VAL A 50 10.05 7.58 -9.88
CA VAL A 50 10.00 8.29 -8.59
C VAL A 50 9.65 7.29 -7.48
N LYS A 51 10.49 7.20 -6.45
CA LYS A 51 10.31 6.26 -5.34
C LYS A 51 10.08 7.04 -4.05
N LEU A 52 8.95 6.79 -3.38
CA LEU A 52 8.61 7.36 -2.09
C LEU A 52 8.58 6.24 -1.06
N ALA A 53 9.27 6.40 0.07
CA ALA A 53 9.26 5.47 1.18
C ALA A 53 8.87 6.18 2.47
N GLU A 54 8.11 5.49 3.32
CA GLU A 54 7.65 6.01 4.61
C GLU A 54 7.53 4.87 5.61
N PHE A 55 8.12 5.03 6.79
CA PHE A 55 7.75 4.24 7.97
C PHE A 55 6.42 4.76 8.52
N GLY A 56 5.34 4.43 7.81
CA GLY A 56 4.03 5.03 8.03
C GLY A 56 3.27 4.30 9.13
N ASN A 57 2.90 5.02 10.20
CA ASN A 57 2.00 4.51 11.23
C ASN A 57 0.56 4.50 10.71
N VAL A 58 -0.01 3.31 10.56
CA VAL A 58 -1.34 3.07 10.00
C VAL A 58 -2.23 2.35 11.00
N HIS A 59 -3.54 2.54 10.84
CA HIS A 59 -4.54 1.95 11.73
C HIS A 59 -5.66 1.26 10.96
N ARG A 60 -5.94 0.01 11.31
CA ARG A 60 -7.02 -0.80 10.72
C ARG A 60 -7.95 -1.28 11.82
N TYR A 61 -9.25 -1.14 11.59
CA TYR A 61 -10.25 -1.64 12.52
C TYR A 61 -10.44 -3.15 12.32
N GLU A 62 -9.60 -3.92 13.01
CA GLU A 62 -9.71 -5.38 13.07
C GLU A 62 -10.73 -5.82 14.15
N PRO A 63 -11.54 -6.86 13.90
CA PRO A 63 -12.42 -7.45 14.92
C PRO A 63 -11.63 -7.85 16.17
N SER A 64 -12.17 -7.58 17.36
CA SER A 64 -11.45 -7.83 18.62
C SER A 64 -11.04 -9.30 18.79
N GLY A 65 -11.87 -10.24 18.33
CA GLY A 65 -11.58 -11.68 18.37
C GLY A 65 -10.47 -12.15 17.41
N ALA A 66 -10.05 -11.32 16.46
CA ALA A 66 -9.00 -11.63 15.49
C ALA A 66 -7.62 -11.08 15.89
N LEU A 67 -7.52 -10.36 17.02
CA LEU A 67 -6.26 -9.79 17.50
C LEU A 67 -5.38 -10.87 18.12
N HIS A 68 -4.08 -10.84 17.83
CA HIS A 68 -3.15 -11.86 18.32
C HIS A 68 -1.73 -11.32 18.43
N GLY A 69 -1.25 -11.16 19.67
CA GLY A 69 0.12 -10.73 19.98
C GLY A 69 0.54 -9.50 19.17
N LEU A 70 1.69 -9.61 18.50
CA LEU A 70 2.18 -8.62 17.52
C LEU A 70 1.81 -8.96 16.08
N MET A 71 1.25 -10.16 15.83
CA MET A 71 0.96 -10.66 14.48
C MET A 71 -0.29 -10.02 13.87
N ARG A 72 -1.27 -9.65 14.71
CA ARG A 72 -2.51 -8.98 14.28
C ARG A 72 -2.90 -7.90 15.28
N VAL A 73 -2.69 -6.64 14.90
CA VAL A 73 -2.90 -5.44 15.73
C VAL A 73 -3.68 -4.37 14.97
N ARG A 74 -4.25 -3.41 15.70
CA ARG A 74 -5.03 -2.29 15.13
C ARG A 74 -4.19 -1.08 14.71
N GLY A 75 -2.98 -0.95 15.24
CA GLY A 75 -2.03 0.11 14.92
C GLY A 75 -0.65 -0.48 14.74
N PHE A 76 0.00 -0.16 13.63
CA PHE A 76 1.31 -0.71 13.28
C PHE A 76 2.03 0.23 12.31
N THR A 77 3.35 0.12 12.28
CA THR A 77 4.18 0.86 11.32
C THR A 77 4.60 -0.09 10.21
N GLN A 78 4.35 0.32 8.98
CA GLN A 78 4.82 -0.41 7.80
C GLN A 78 5.99 0.35 7.19
N ASP A 79 7.01 -0.36 6.76
CA ASP A 79 8.06 0.08 5.85
C ASP A 79 7.53 0.21 4.41
N ASP A 80 6.54 1.08 4.24
CA ASP A 80 5.75 1.20 3.03
C ASP A 80 6.45 2.04 1.97
N ALA A 81 6.29 1.67 0.70
CA ALA A 81 6.89 2.38 -0.42
C ALA A 81 6.00 2.37 -1.67
N HIS A 82 6.05 3.47 -2.42
CA HIS A 82 5.33 3.64 -3.67
C HIS A 82 6.29 4.06 -4.77
N ILE A 83 6.28 3.31 -5.87
CA ILE A 83 7.07 3.60 -7.06
C ILE A 83 6.13 4.07 -8.16
N PHE A 84 6.39 5.27 -8.67
CA PHE A 84 5.74 5.80 -9.86
C PHE A 84 6.74 5.65 -11.01
N CYS A 85 6.39 4.85 -12.01
CA CYS A 85 7.25 4.52 -13.13
C CYS A 85 6.46 4.51 -14.44
N THR A 86 7.16 4.46 -15.57
CA THR A 86 6.52 4.22 -16.87
C THR A 86 6.21 2.74 -17.06
N GLU A 87 5.37 2.43 -18.04
CA GLU A 87 5.01 1.06 -18.37
C GLU A 87 6.24 0.22 -18.74
N GLU A 88 7.18 0.79 -19.48
CA GLU A 88 8.41 0.08 -19.89
C GLU A 88 9.35 -0.21 -18.69
N GLN A 89 9.20 0.52 -17.59
CA GLN A 89 10.01 0.39 -16.39
C GLN A 89 9.44 -0.63 -15.39
N LEU A 90 8.15 -0.97 -15.50
CA LEU A 90 7.40 -1.71 -14.49
C LEU A 90 8.05 -3.06 -14.12
N ALA A 91 8.30 -3.91 -15.12
CA ALA A 91 8.88 -5.24 -14.90
C ALA A 91 10.27 -5.17 -14.22
N ALA A 92 11.11 -4.22 -14.65
CA ALA A 92 12.44 -4.02 -14.08
C ALA A 92 12.36 -3.54 -12.62
N GLU A 93 11.44 -2.65 -12.29
CA GLU A 93 11.25 -2.18 -10.91
C GLU A 93 10.69 -3.28 -9.99
N CYS A 94 9.79 -4.14 -10.49
CA CYS A 94 9.30 -5.30 -9.74
C CYS A 94 10.43 -6.29 -9.42
N LEU A 95 11.29 -6.63 -10.38
CA LEU A 95 12.45 -7.50 -10.15
C LEU A 95 13.38 -6.93 -9.07
N ARG A 96 13.70 -5.63 -9.15
CA ARG A 96 14.58 -4.97 -8.17
C ARG A 96 14.01 -4.98 -6.75
N ILE A 97 12.69 -4.86 -6.61
CA ILE A 97 12.04 -4.97 -5.31
C ILE A 97 12.05 -6.40 -4.80
N ASN A 98 11.83 -7.40 -5.67
CA ASN A 98 11.95 -8.80 -5.29
C ASN A 98 13.35 -9.14 -4.78
N ASP A 99 14.39 -8.70 -5.50
CA ASP A 99 15.79 -8.87 -5.09
C ASP A 99 16.08 -8.25 -3.71
N LEU A 100 15.55 -7.05 -3.46
CA LEU A 100 15.69 -6.37 -2.16
C LEU A 100 15.00 -7.13 -1.02
N ILE A 101 13.80 -7.65 -1.25
CA ILE A 101 13.05 -8.44 -0.25
C ILE A 101 13.81 -9.72 0.07
N LEU A 102 14.25 -10.45 -0.96
CA LEU A 102 14.99 -11.71 -0.80
C LEU A 102 16.35 -11.49 -0.12
N SER A 103 17.08 -10.43 -0.48
CA SER A 103 18.35 -10.12 0.20
C SER A 103 18.13 -9.80 1.68
N THR A 104 17.07 -9.05 1.99
CA THR A 104 16.71 -8.73 3.38
C THR A 104 16.37 -10.00 4.15
N TYR A 105 15.61 -10.92 3.58
CA TYR A 105 15.31 -12.22 4.21
C TYR A 105 16.55 -13.07 4.44
N ALA A 106 17.49 -13.09 3.50
CA ALA A 106 18.77 -13.77 3.65
C ALA A 106 19.60 -13.18 4.81
N ASP A 107 19.63 -11.85 4.96
CA ASP A 107 20.33 -11.18 6.07
C ASP A 107 19.76 -11.56 7.45
N PHE A 108 18.48 -11.90 7.53
CA PHE A 108 17.83 -12.38 8.75
C PHE A 108 17.87 -13.91 8.91
N GLY A 109 18.48 -14.65 7.98
CA GLY A 109 18.62 -16.11 8.04
C GLY A 109 17.35 -16.88 7.66
N PHE A 110 16.48 -16.31 6.82
CA PHE A 110 15.31 -17.01 6.28
C PHE A 110 15.65 -17.73 4.97
N ASP A 111 15.98 -19.02 5.06
CA ASP A 111 16.37 -19.83 3.89
C ASP A 111 15.18 -20.43 3.11
N GLU A 112 14.02 -20.55 3.75
CA GLU A 112 12.82 -21.15 3.16
C GLU A 112 11.76 -20.08 2.87
N VAL A 113 11.70 -19.62 1.62
CA VAL A 113 10.75 -18.59 1.17
C VAL A 113 9.84 -19.16 0.09
N SER A 114 8.52 -18.96 0.25
CA SER A 114 7.54 -19.27 -0.78
C SER A 114 6.94 -17.98 -1.36
N VAL A 115 7.03 -17.79 -2.67
CA VAL A 115 6.40 -16.67 -3.38
C VAL A 115 5.04 -17.12 -3.91
N LYS A 116 4.01 -16.28 -3.77
CA LYS A 116 2.66 -16.53 -4.27
C LYS A 116 2.17 -15.32 -5.05
N LEU A 117 1.70 -15.54 -6.27
CA LEU A 117 1.03 -14.53 -7.07
C LEU A 117 -0.47 -14.50 -6.75
N SER A 118 -0.98 -13.35 -6.31
CA SER A 118 -2.42 -13.13 -6.13
C SER A 118 -3.01 -12.51 -7.40
N THR A 119 -3.96 -13.20 -8.02
CA THR A 119 -4.68 -12.71 -9.21
C THR A 119 -5.94 -11.93 -8.84
N ARG A 120 -6.66 -11.41 -9.84
CA ARG A 120 -7.85 -10.56 -9.65
C ARG A 120 -8.89 -11.22 -8.72
N PRO A 121 -9.41 -10.48 -7.72
CA PRO A 121 -10.53 -10.94 -6.90
C PRO A 121 -11.89 -10.62 -7.55
N ASP A 122 -12.96 -11.26 -7.06
CA ASP A 122 -14.35 -10.97 -7.48
C ASP A 122 -14.69 -9.47 -7.31
N LYS A 123 -14.25 -8.88 -6.20
CA LYS A 123 -14.48 -7.48 -5.84
C LYS A 123 -13.24 -6.66 -6.24
N ARG A 124 -13.24 -6.04 -7.42
CA ARG A 124 -12.08 -5.31 -7.98
C ARG A 124 -12.41 -3.92 -8.52
N VAL A 125 -11.34 -3.14 -8.76
CA VAL A 125 -11.36 -1.81 -9.39
C VAL A 125 -10.46 -1.86 -10.63
N GLY A 126 -10.79 -1.09 -11.66
CA GLY A 126 -10.07 -1.09 -12.95
C GLY A 126 -10.78 -1.91 -14.01
N THR A 127 -10.26 -1.87 -15.24
CA THR A 127 -10.81 -2.63 -16.37
C THR A 127 -10.17 -4.02 -16.46
N ASP A 128 -10.82 -4.93 -17.18
CA ASP A 128 -10.32 -6.29 -17.36
C ASP A 128 -8.99 -6.30 -18.10
N GLU A 129 -8.82 -5.41 -19.08
CA GLU A 129 -7.58 -5.27 -19.84
C GLU A 129 -6.42 -4.83 -18.95
N ALA A 130 -6.66 -3.92 -18.00
CA ALA A 130 -5.64 -3.48 -17.05
C ALA A 130 -5.22 -4.62 -16.11
N TRP A 131 -6.17 -5.47 -15.70
CA TRP A 131 -5.88 -6.66 -14.91
C TRP A 131 -5.15 -7.73 -15.72
N ASP A 132 -5.58 -8.00 -16.96
CA ASP A 132 -4.93 -8.96 -17.86
C ASP A 132 -3.46 -8.58 -18.07
N HIS A 133 -3.23 -7.29 -18.28
CA HIS A 133 -1.91 -6.73 -18.46
C HIS A 133 -1.03 -6.86 -17.21
N ALA A 134 -1.56 -6.48 -16.03
CA ALA A 134 -0.82 -6.61 -14.78
C ALA A 134 -0.49 -8.07 -14.43
N GLU A 135 -1.45 -9.00 -14.61
CA GLU A 135 -1.22 -10.42 -14.37
C GLU A 135 -0.21 -11.03 -15.35
N ALA A 136 -0.24 -10.61 -16.62
CA ALA A 136 0.73 -11.04 -17.62
C ALA A 136 2.15 -10.57 -17.28
N ILE A 137 2.32 -9.32 -16.84
CA ILE A 137 3.63 -8.81 -16.41
C ILE A 137 4.11 -9.58 -15.18
N MET A 138 3.28 -9.68 -14.14
CA MET A 138 3.66 -10.32 -12.88
C MET A 138 3.91 -11.82 -13.00
N SER A 139 3.38 -12.50 -14.02
CA SER A 139 3.66 -13.91 -14.29
C SER A 139 5.04 -14.15 -14.93
N ASN A 140 5.65 -13.11 -15.49
CA ASN A 140 6.95 -13.16 -16.17
C ASN A 140 8.08 -12.53 -15.36
N VAL A 141 7.79 -12.07 -14.14
CA VAL A 141 8.71 -11.41 -13.20
C VAL A 141 9.04 -12.34 -12.06
#